data_AF-A0A7C5RVZ0-F1
#
_entry.id   AF-A0A7C5RVZ0-F1
#
_cell.length_a   1.000
_cell.length_b   1.000
_cell.length_c   1.000
_cell.angle_alpha   90.00
_cell.angle_beta   90.00
_cell.angle_gamma   90.00
#
_symmetry.space_group_name_H-M   'P 1'
#
loop_
_entity.id
_entity.type
_entity.pdbx_description
1 polymer ?
#
loop_
_entity_poly.entity_id
_entity_poly.type
_entity_poly.pdbx_seq_one_letter_code
_entity_poly.pdbx_strand_id
1 'polypeptide(L)' 'MKKTNKIILIFALGFEFIGLVLGGSFAGYILGRAMNWKQGVGEAFGTLIGLLVALIASFRILKLLAK' A
#
# COMPACT_ATOMS: atom_id res chain seq x y z
N MET A 1 3.96 1.59 -26.02
CA MET A 1 2.96 2.43 -25.31
C MET A 1 3.22 3.91 -25.58
N LYS A 2 2.17 4.68 -25.93
CA LYS A 2 2.26 6.16 -26.08
C LYS A 2 2.67 6.78 -24.73
N LYS A 3 3.39 7.94 -24.73
CA LYS A 3 3.85 8.64 -23.51
C LYS A 3 2.74 8.81 -22.46
N THR A 4 1.52 9.14 -22.90
CA THR A 4 0.34 9.33 -22.04
C THR A 4 -0.02 8.09 -21.22
N ASN A 5 0.10 6.89 -21.81
CA ASN A 5 -0.25 5.64 -21.12
C ASN A 5 0.75 5.32 -20.00
N LYS A 6 2.02 5.74 -20.12
CA LYS A 6 3.02 5.55 -19.05
C LYS A 6 2.73 6.44 -17.85
N ILE A 7 2.28 7.67 -18.08
CA ILE A 7 1.98 8.64 -17.02
C ILE A 7 0.77 8.17 -16.20
N ILE A 8 -0.34 7.83 -16.87
CA ILE A 8 -1.57 7.35 -16.22
C ILE A 8 -1.29 6.14 -15.32
N LEU A 9 -0.41 5.25 -15.77
CA LEU A 9 -0.02 4.05 -15.07
C LEU A 9 0.82 4.33 -13.80
N ILE A 10 1.75 5.28 -13.86
CA ILE A 10 2.52 5.73 -12.70
C ILE A 10 1.59 6.37 -11.66
N PHE A 11 0.61 7.17 -12.10
CA PHE A 11 -0.39 7.73 -11.20
C PHE A 11 -1.26 6.64 -10.56
N ALA A 12 -1.73 5.66 -11.34
CA ALA A 12 -2.50 4.54 -10.82
C ALA A 12 -1.72 3.75 -9.76
N LEU A 13 -0.43 3.47 -10.01
CA LEU A 13 0.47 2.84 -9.05
C LEU A 13 0.64 3.68 -7.78
N GLY A 14 0.75 5.01 -7.90
CA GLY A 14 0.83 5.91 -6.75
C GLY A 14 -0.43 5.88 -5.89
N PHE A 15 -1.62 5.89 -6.50
CA PHE A 15 -2.89 5.79 -5.78
C PHE A 15 -3.06 4.43 -5.11
N GLU A 16 -2.69 3.35 -5.79
CA GLU A 16 -2.71 1.99 -5.23
C GLU A 16 -1.76 1.88 -4.01
N PHE A 17 -0.57 2.47 -4.12
CA PHE A 17 0.39 2.51 -3.02
C PHE A 17 -0.18 3.23 -1.79
N ILE A 18 -0.71 4.45 -1.98
CA ILE A 18 -1.32 5.22 -0.88
C ILE A 18 -2.50 4.45 -0.28
N GLY A 19 -3.37 3.86 -1.12
CA GLY A 19 -4.53 3.09 -0.69
C GLY A 19 -4.16 1.89 0.17
N LEU A 20 -3.12 1.14 -0.21
CA LEU A 20 -2.65 -0.03 0.54
C LEU A 20 -2.01 0.36 1.88
N VAL A 21 -1.27 1.47 1.93
CA VAL A 21 -0.65 1.96 3.18
C VAL A 21 -1.72 2.47 4.15
N LEU A 22 -2.66 3.30 3.68
CA LEU A 22 -3.76 3.81 4.51
C LEU A 22 -4.71 2.69 4.93
N GLY A 23 -5.04 1.77 4.03
CA GLY A 23 -5.85 0.58 4.33
C GLY A 23 -5.18 -0.32 5.36
N GLY A 24 -3.87 -0.53 5.24
CA GLY A 24 -3.07 -1.24 6.24
C GLY A 24 -3.10 -0.56 7.60
N SER A 25 -2.88 0.75 7.65
CA SER A 25 -2.97 1.56 8.88
C SER A 25 -4.34 1.41 9.56
N PHE A 26 -5.42 1.51 8.78
CA PHE A 26 -6.79 1.35 9.28
C PHE A 26 -7.10 -0.07 9.77
N ALA A 27 -6.68 -1.10 9.05
CA ALA A 27 -6.82 -2.48 9.48
C ALA A 27 -6.03 -2.75 10.77
N GLY A 28 -4.82 -2.19 10.85
CA GLY A 28 -3.96 -2.24 12.04
C GLY A 28 -4.59 -1.54 13.25
N TYR A 29 -5.26 -0.40 13.05
CA TYR A 29 -6.05 0.26 14.09
C TYR A 29 -7.16 -0.66 14.62
N ILE A 30 -7.95 -1.27 13.73
CA ILE A 30 -9.06 -2.16 14.12
C ILE A 30 -8.52 -3.37 14.91
N LEU A 31 -7.46 -4.00 14.43
CA LEU A 31 -6.83 -5.15 15.10
C LEU A 31 -6.21 -4.75 16.45
N GLY A 32 -5.50 -3.63 16.49
CA GLY A 32 -4.91 -3.11 17.73
C GLY A 32 -5.97 -2.79 18.78
N ARG A 33 -7.13 -2.25 18.36
CA ARG A 33 -8.27 -2.00 19.25
C ARG A 33 -8.89 -3.31 19.74
N ALA A 34 -9.02 -4.32 18.88
CA ALA A 34 -9.54 -5.64 19.26
C ALA A 34 -8.63 -6.37 20.26
N MET A 35 -7.32 -6.16 20.18
CA MET A 35 -6.32 -6.78 21.06
C MET A 35 -5.89 -5.91 22.26
N ASN A 36 -6.55 -4.78 22.50
CA ASN A 36 -6.22 -3.81 23.56
C ASN A 36 -4.74 -3.34 23.53
N TRP A 37 -4.18 -3.18 22.34
CA TRP A 37 -2.84 -2.62 22.17
C TRP A 37 -2.81 -1.13 22.52
N LYS A 38 -1.62 -0.62 22.86
CA LYS A 38 -1.41 0.82 23.03
C LYS A 38 -1.77 1.55 21.74
N GLN A 39 -2.41 2.72 21.89
CA GLN A 39 -2.78 3.57 20.77
C GLN A 39 -1.56 3.89 19.89
N GLY A 40 -1.72 3.85 18.57
CA GLY A 40 -0.62 4.01 17.61
C GLY A 40 0.17 2.73 17.30
N VAL A 41 0.17 1.69 18.15
CA VAL A 41 0.92 0.44 17.86
C VAL A 41 0.28 -0.34 16.72
N GLY A 42 -1.04 -0.52 16.78
CA GLY A 42 -1.79 -1.22 15.72
C GLY A 42 -1.68 -0.49 14.37
N GLU A 43 -1.85 0.83 14.38
CA GLU A 43 -1.72 1.70 13.21
C GLU A 43 -0.32 1.61 12.60
N ALA A 44 0.74 1.69 13.42
CA ALA A 44 2.13 1.59 12.95
C ALA A 44 2.42 0.21 12.34
N PHE A 45 1.99 -0.86 13.00
CA PHE A 45 2.16 -2.22 12.49
C PHE A 45 1.40 -2.44 11.18
N GLY A 46 0.14 -2.00 11.13
CA GLY A 46 -0.68 -2.04 9.93
C GLY A 46 -0.10 -1.22 8.77
N THR A 47 0.46 -0.04 9.06
CA THR A 47 1.15 0.80 8.08
C THR A 47 2.39 0.10 7.51
N LEU A 48 3.18 -0.56 8.37
CA LEU A 48 4.36 -1.33 7.94
C LEU A 48 3.98 -2.51 7.04
N ILE A 49 2.92 -3.26 7.39
CA ILE A 49 2.41 -4.33 6.54
C ILE A 49 1.86 -3.76 5.22
N GLY A 50 1.08 -2.69 5.28
CA GLY A 50 0.54 -2.01 4.10
C GLY A 50 1.64 -1.54 3.15
N LEU A 51 2.72 -0.96 3.69
CA LEU A 51 3.94 -0.60 2.95
C LEU A 51 4.57 -1.81 2.26
N LEU A 52 4.75 -2.91 2.98
CA LEU A 52 5.34 -4.12 2.42
C LEU A 52 4.51 -4.68 1.26
N VAL A 53 3.19 -4.77 1.43
CA VAL A 53 2.26 -5.24 0.39
C VAL A 53 2.26 -4.29 -0.80
N ALA A 54 2.22 -2.98 -0.57
CA ALA A 54 2.27 -1.95 -1.61
C ALA A 54 3.55 -2.01 -2.44
N LEU A 55 4.71 -2.22 -1.80
CA LEU A 55 5.98 -2.40 -2.48
C LEU A 55 5.98 -3.65 -3.35
N ILE A 56 5.53 -4.80 -2.82
CA ILE A 56 5.48 -6.06 -3.57
C ILE A 56 4.54 -5.93 -4.79
N ALA A 57 3.35 -5.36 -4.60
CA ALA A 57 2.38 -5.14 -5.68
C ALA A 57 2.95 -4.23 -6.76
N SER A 58 3.56 -3.10 -6.36
CA SER A 58 4.19 -2.15 -7.28
C SER A 58 5.33 -2.79 -8.07
N PHE A 59 6.22 -3.56 -7.42
CA PHE A 59 7.29 -4.28 -8.11
C PHE A 59 6.76 -5.31 -9.10
N ARG A 60 5.69 -6.03 -8.74
CA ARG A 60 5.07 -7.03 -9.63
C ARG A 60 4.51 -6.36 -10.88
N ILE A 61 3.81 -5.24 -10.73
CA ILE A 61 3.25 -4.48 -11.86
C ILE A 61 4.38 -3.92 -12.73
N LEU A 62 5.40 -3.31 -12.14
CA LEU A 62 6.57 -2.81 -12.88
C LEU A 62 7.27 -3.93 -13.67
N LYS A 63 7.40 -5.13 -13.09
CA LYS A 63 7.99 -6.29 -13.78
C LYS A 63 7.13 -6.79 -14.94
N LEU A 64 5.81 -6.77 -14.80
CA LEU A 64 4.88 -7.11 -15.87
C LEU A 64 4.93 -6.11 -17.03
N LEU A 65 5.21 -4.83 -16.74
CA LEU A 65 5.31 -3.76 -17.73
C LEU A 65 6.66 -3.66 -18.44
N ALA A 66 7.70 -4.22 -17.82
CA ALA A 66 9.04 -4.27 -18.39
C ALA A 66 9.24 -5.46 -19.37
N LYS A 67 8.30 -6.41 -19.39
CA LYS A 67 8.19 -7.47 -20.40
C LYS A 67 7.40 -6.96 -21.60
#